data_AF-T2JX20-F1
#
_entry.id   AF-T2JX20-F1
#
_cell.length_a   1.000
_cell.length_b   1.000
_cell.length_c   1.000
_cell.angle_alpha   90.00
_cell.angle_beta   90.00
_cell.angle_gamma   90.00
#
_symmetry.space_group_name_H-M   'P 1'
#
loop_
_entity.id
_entity.type
_entity.pdbx_description
1 polymer ?
#
loop_
_entity_poly.entity_id
_entity_poly.type
_entity_poly.pdbx_seq_one_letter_code
_entity_poly.pdbx_strand_id
1 'polypeptide(L)'
;MNINTELSTVGKVREYLLAKFNRTCQYCGVTDKPFEVDHIHPRSKGGSDRVSNLTLACHDCNQAKGNQDIKDFLKGKSDLVNRILRQAKTPLKDAAAVNSTRWKLFNSLKELGLPIETGSGGLTKFNRKRLKVPKTHWQDAACVGQVPDNLVFKTNQPLLIKATGHGTRQMCRTNKFGFPIRYVPRQKFINRLFRTDTPSRPQNL
;
A
#
# COMPACT_ATOMS: atom_id res chain seq x y z
N MET A 1 2.82 23.97 -18.34
CA MET A 1 4.28 23.76 -18.36
C MET A 1 4.59 22.52 -17.53
N ASN A 2 5.21 21.54 -18.17
CA ASN A 2 5.58 20.22 -17.64
C ASN A 2 6.64 20.36 -16.55
N ILE A 3 6.38 19.84 -15.35
CA ILE A 3 7.45 19.50 -14.41
C ILE A 3 7.05 18.27 -13.57
N ASN A 4 7.82 17.18 -13.73
CA ASN A 4 8.02 16.07 -12.77
C ASN A 4 7.05 14.87 -12.69
N THR A 5 6.80 14.17 -13.80
CA THR A 5 6.34 12.76 -13.76
C THR A 5 7.48 11.73 -13.63
N GLU A 6 8.75 12.13 -13.72
CA GLU A 6 9.87 11.18 -13.83
C GLU A 6 10.70 10.94 -12.55
N LEU A 7 10.58 11.78 -11.52
CA LEU A 7 11.21 11.52 -10.21
C LEU A 7 10.18 11.04 -9.16
N SER A 8 9.71 9.79 -9.25
CA SER A 8 9.23 9.03 -8.06
C SER A 8 8.82 7.57 -8.31
N THR A 9 8.89 7.06 -9.54
CA THR A 9 8.37 5.73 -9.89
C THR A 9 9.31 4.58 -9.52
N VAL A 10 10.63 4.76 -9.62
CA VAL A 10 11.64 3.70 -9.38
C VAL A 10 11.60 3.16 -7.94
N GLY A 11 11.46 4.05 -6.95
CA GLY A 11 11.34 3.67 -5.53
C GLY A 11 10.05 2.91 -5.23
N LYS A 12 8.94 3.33 -5.83
CA LYS A 12 7.61 2.67 -5.65
C LYS A 12 7.59 1.28 -6.26
N VAL A 13 8.16 1.11 -7.45
CA VAL A 13 8.15 -0.19 -8.15
C VAL A 13 9.03 -1.19 -7.43
N ARG A 14 10.23 -0.81 -6.99
CA ARG A 14 11.11 -1.73 -6.24
C ARG A 14 10.52 -2.14 -4.89
N GLU A 15 10.02 -1.19 -4.08
CA GLU A 15 9.35 -1.51 -2.81
C GLU A 15 8.15 -2.44 -3.03
N TYR A 16 7.37 -2.18 -4.09
CA TYR A 16 6.27 -3.05 -4.46
C TYR A 16 6.75 -4.45 -4.87
N LEU A 17 7.77 -4.59 -5.70
CA LEU A 17 8.29 -5.91 -6.12
C LEU A 17 8.86 -6.68 -4.92
N LEU A 18 9.53 -6.00 -3.98
CA LEU A 18 9.99 -6.59 -2.72
C LEU A 18 8.82 -7.17 -1.91
N ALA A 19 7.71 -6.45 -1.80
CA ALA A 19 6.51 -6.94 -1.12
C ALA A 19 5.84 -8.08 -1.91
N LYS A 20 5.69 -7.93 -3.24
CA LYS A 20 5.03 -8.90 -4.12
C LYS A 20 5.72 -10.27 -4.09
N PHE A 21 7.04 -10.27 -4.03
CA PHE A 21 7.87 -11.45 -4.09
C PHE A 21 8.43 -11.87 -2.72
N ASN A 22 7.81 -11.41 -1.63
CA ASN A 22 8.18 -11.73 -0.24
C ASN A 22 9.69 -11.59 0.06
N ARG A 23 10.34 -10.61 -0.58
CA ARG A 23 11.80 -10.38 -0.47
C ARG A 23 12.59 -11.67 -0.72
N THR A 24 12.22 -12.40 -1.77
CA THR A 24 12.83 -13.66 -2.15
C THR A 24 13.29 -13.59 -3.60
N CYS A 25 14.51 -14.05 -3.89
CA CYS A 25 14.96 -14.22 -5.27
C CYS A 25 14.08 -15.23 -5.98
N GLN A 26 13.49 -14.83 -7.11
CA GLN A 26 12.57 -15.69 -7.85
C GLN A 26 13.27 -16.83 -8.60
N TYR A 27 14.59 -16.77 -8.72
CA TYR A 27 15.39 -17.79 -9.40
C TYR A 27 15.93 -18.85 -8.46
N CYS A 28 16.57 -18.43 -7.35
CA CYS A 28 17.25 -19.33 -6.42
C CYS A 28 16.58 -19.47 -5.04
N GLY A 29 15.58 -18.64 -4.72
CA GLY A 29 14.86 -18.73 -3.46
C GLY A 29 15.55 -18.09 -2.25
N VAL A 30 16.73 -17.48 -2.41
CA VAL A 30 17.41 -16.80 -1.29
C VAL A 30 16.60 -15.61 -0.78
N THR A 31 16.55 -15.43 0.54
CA THR A 31 15.82 -14.34 1.23
C THR A 31 16.74 -13.32 1.89
N ASP A 32 17.99 -13.69 2.16
CA ASP A 32 18.94 -12.90 2.96
C ASP A 32 20.06 -12.30 2.10
N LYS A 33 19.69 -11.60 1.03
CA LYS A 33 20.62 -10.87 0.16
C LYS A 33 20.00 -9.56 -0.34
N PRO A 34 20.81 -8.58 -0.74
CA PRO A 34 20.32 -7.46 -1.53
C PRO A 34 19.69 -7.96 -2.84
N PHE A 35 18.53 -7.40 -3.18
CA PHE A 35 17.81 -7.75 -4.40
C PHE A 35 17.76 -6.62 -5.41
N GLU A 36 17.79 -7.01 -6.67
CA GLU A 36 17.70 -6.18 -7.86
C GLU A 36 16.40 -6.48 -8.60
N VAL A 37 15.94 -5.49 -9.37
CA VAL A 37 14.79 -5.65 -10.27
C VAL A 37 15.32 -6.17 -11.59
N ASP A 38 14.84 -7.33 -12.02
CA ASP A 38 15.22 -7.93 -13.30
C ASP A 38 14.03 -7.99 -14.26
N HIS A 39 14.31 -7.84 -15.55
CA HIS A 39 13.35 -7.97 -16.63
C HIS A 39 13.25 -9.43 -17.08
N ILE A 40 12.06 -10.02 -16.91
CA ILE A 40 11.77 -11.41 -17.32
C ILE A 40 12.05 -11.60 -18.81
N HIS A 41 11.50 -10.74 -19.65
CA HIS A 41 11.92 -10.55 -21.03
C HIS A 41 12.86 -9.34 -21.07
N PRO A 42 14.14 -9.51 -21.46
CA PRO A 42 15.17 -8.48 -21.32
C PRO A 42 14.87 -7.26 -22.19
N ARG A 43 15.20 -6.08 -21.67
CA ARG A 43 14.95 -4.80 -22.36
C ARG A 43 15.62 -4.73 -23.73
N SER A 44 16.83 -5.27 -23.87
CA SER A 44 17.57 -5.33 -25.14
C SER A 44 16.88 -6.17 -26.23
N LYS A 45 15.92 -7.03 -25.86
CA LYS A 45 15.11 -7.83 -26.80
C LYS A 45 13.67 -7.32 -26.94
N GLY A 46 13.35 -6.15 -26.39
CA GLY A 46 12.01 -5.54 -26.45
C GLY A 46 11.18 -5.67 -25.16
N GLY A 47 11.80 -6.07 -24.04
CA GLY A 47 11.17 -6.11 -22.72
C GLY A 47 10.61 -4.78 -22.25
N SER A 48 9.35 -4.77 -21.78
CA SER A 48 8.73 -3.58 -21.19
C SER A 48 9.14 -3.37 -19.73
N ASP A 49 9.10 -2.12 -19.24
CA ASP A 49 9.25 -1.77 -17.82
C ASP A 49 7.97 -1.97 -16.98
N ARG A 50 6.94 -2.63 -17.55
CA ARG A 50 5.72 -2.94 -16.82
C ARG A 50 6.02 -3.96 -15.72
N VAL A 51 5.37 -3.79 -14.58
CA VAL A 51 5.41 -4.75 -13.45
C VAL A 51 5.17 -6.20 -13.86
N SER A 52 4.37 -6.44 -14.91
CA SER A 52 4.13 -7.79 -15.44
C SER A 52 5.33 -8.46 -16.11
N ASN A 53 6.38 -7.68 -16.41
CA ASN A 53 7.65 -8.13 -16.98
C ASN A 53 8.82 -8.00 -15.99
N LEU A 54 8.55 -7.60 -14.74
CA LEU A 54 9.58 -7.40 -13.73
C LEU A 54 9.51 -8.48 -12.66
N THR A 55 10.68 -8.90 -12.20
CA THR A 55 10.85 -9.86 -11.11
C THR A 55 11.93 -9.40 -10.14
N LEU A 56 12.07 -10.12 -9.03
CA LEU A 56 13.07 -9.86 -8.01
C LEU A 56 14.17 -10.93 -8.08
N ALA A 57 15.43 -10.50 -8.24
CA ALA A 57 16.58 -11.39 -8.35
C ALA A 57 17.70 -10.97 -7.38
N CYS A 58 18.49 -11.93 -6.88
CA CYS A 58 19.75 -11.59 -6.23
C CYS A 58 20.80 -11.24 -7.30
N HIS A 59 21.85 -10.52 -6.90
CA HIS A 59 22.92 -10.08 -7.80
C HIS A 59 23.48 -11.23 -8.67
N ASP A 60 23.83 -12.35 -8.04
CA ASP A 60 24.41 -13.53 -8.71
C ASP A 60 23.51 -14.07 -9.83
N CYS A 61 22.20 -14.23 -9.56
CA CYS A 61 21.26 -14.72 -10.56
C CYS A 61 20.95 -13.69 -11.64
N ASN A 62 20.90 -12.40 -11.28
CA ASN A 62 20.66 -11.33 -12.24
C ASN A 62 21.82 -11.24 -13.25
N GLN A 63 23.07 -11.29 -12.77
CA GLN A 63 24.24 -11.36 -13.64
C GLN A 63 24.25 -12.63 -14.50
N ALA A 64 23.98 -13.79 -13.89
CA ALA A 64 24.01 -15.06 -14.62
C ALA A 64 22.96 -15.10 -15.75
N LYS A 65 21.78 -14.52 -15.54
CA LYS A 65 20.76 -14.38 -16.60
C LYS A 65 21.17 -13.36 -17.65
N GLY A 66 21.67 -12.19 -17.25
CA GLY A 66 22.04 -11.12 -18.16
C GLY A 66 20.92 -10.76 -19.15
N ASN A 67 21.21 -10.82 -20.44
CA ASN A 67 20.27 -10.51 -21.53
C ASN A 67 19.52 -11.75 -22.09
N GLN A 68 19.54 -12.87 -21.36
CA GLN A 68 18.80 -14.07 -21.75
C GLN A 68 17.31 -13.91 -21.45
N ASP A 69 16.46 -14.56 -22.25
CA ASP A 69 15.06 -14.69 -21.89
C ASP A 69 14.93 -15.67 -20.70
N ILE A 70 13.94 -15.48 -19.84
CA ILE A 70 13.71 -16.36 -18.68
C ILE A 70 13.62 -17.85 -19.07
N LYS A 71 13.07 -18.15 -20.25
CA LYS A 71 12.92 -19.53 -20.74
C LYS A 71 14.27 -20.16 -21.07
N ASP A 72 15.20 -19.37 -21.58
CA ASP A 72 16.55 -19.82 -21.92
C ASP A 72 17.38 -20.01 -20.65
N PHE A 73 17.32 -19.03 -19.74
CA PHE A 73 18.06 -19.05 -18.47
C PHE A 73 17.65 -20.22 -17.57
N LEU A 74 16.36 -20.56 -17.54
CA LEU A 74 15.81 -21.65 -16.72
C LEU A 74 15.46 -22.89 -17.55
N LYS A 75 16.22 -23.18 -18.61
CA LYS A 75 16.01 -24.35 -19.46
C LYS A 75 15.95 -25.63 -18.59
N GLY A 76 14.91 -26.44 -18.81
CA GLY A 76 14.65 -27.66 -18.02
C GLY A 76 13.89 -27.44 -16.70
N LYS A 77 13.59 -26.19 -16.31
CA LYS A 77 12.79 -25.85 -15.12
C LYS A 77 11.47 -25.15 -15.50
N SER A 78 10.68 -25.79 -16.35
CA SER A 78 9.41 -25.25 -16.87
C SER A 78 8.44 -24.84 -15.75
N ASP A 79 8.35 -25.62 -14.66
CA ASP A 79 7.49 -25.31 -13.52
C ASP A 79 7.88 -24.00 -12.82
N LEU A 80 9.18 -23.75 -12.69
CA LEU A 80 9.70 -22.51 -12.10
C LEU A 80 9.39 -21.32 -13.00
N VAL A 81 9.64 -21.44 -14.31
CA VAL A 81 9.30 -20.40 -15.29
C VAL A 81 7.82 -20.06 -15.23
N ASN A 82 6.95 -21.07 -15.26
CA ASN A 82 5.50 -20.88 -15.23
C ASN A 82 5.04 -20.20 -13.93
N ARG A 83 5.64 -20.56 -12.78
CA ARG A 83 5.35 -19.92 -11.50
C ARG A 83 5.72 -18.43 -11.52
N ILE A 84 6.91 -18.09 -12.00
CA ILE A 84 7.40 -16.70 -12.08
C ILE A 84 6.50 -15.89 -13.01
N LEU A 85 6.17 -16.41 -14.20
CA LEU A 85 5.30 -15.75 -15.17
C LEU A 85 3.89 -15.51 -14.61
N ARG A 86 3.33 -16.50 -13.89
CA ARG A 86 2.02 -16.37 -13.24
C ARG A 86 2.04 -15.31 -12.14
N GLN A 87 3.05 -15.32 -11.29
CA GLN A 87 3.20 -14.33 -10.22
C GLN A 87 3.38 -12.92 -10.80
N ALA A 88 4.27 -12.76 -11.78
CA ALA A 88 4.51 -11.46 -12.43
C ALA A 88 3.22 -10.85 -13.00
N LYS A 89 2.41 -11.67 -13.69
CA LYS A 89 1.11 -11.26 -14.26
C LYS A 89 0.00 -11.03 -13.24
N THR A 90 0.18 -11.43 -11.98
CA THR A 90 -0.85 -11.23 -10.95
C THR A 90 -1.08 -9.72 -10.72
N PRO A 91 -2.31 -9.21 -10.94
CA PRO A 91 -2.60 -7.79 -10.84
C PRO A 91 -2.67 -7.33 -9.37
N LEU A 92 -2.31 -6.06 -9.11
CA LEU A 92 -2.57 -5.45 -7.81
C LEU A 92 -4.05 -5.08 -7.70
N LYS A 93 -4.90 -6.05 -7.37
CA LYS A 93 -6.34 -5.80 -7.21
C LYS A 93 -6.61 -4.69 -6.18
N ASP A 94 -5.92 -4.74 -5.04
CA ASP A 94 -6.10 -3.77 -3.96
C ASP A 94 -5.64 -2.36 -4.37
N ALA A 95 -4.46 -2.24 -4.98
CA ALA A 95 -3.98 -0.95 -5.43
C ALA A 95 -4.83 -0.38 -6.58
N ALA A 96 -5.35 -1.24 -7.47
CA ALA A 96 -6.27 -0.83 -8.52
C ALA A 96 -7.58 -0.29 -7.93
N ALA A 97 -8.14 -0.96 -6.92
CA ALA A 97 -9.34 -0.51 -6.21
C ALA A 97 -9.11 0.81 -5.45
N VAL A 98 -7.97 0.99 -4.80
CA VAL A 98 -7.60 2.26 -4.15
C VAL A 98 -7.43 3.36 -5.19
N ASN A 99 -6.74 3.09 -6.30
CA ASN A 99 -6.50 4.06 -7.35
C ASN A 99 -7.79 4.50 -8.06
N SER A 100 -8.72 3.57 -8.34
CA SER A 100 -10.00 3.89 -8.95
C SER A 100 -10.85 4.76 -8.00
N THR A 101 -10.94 4.37 -6.73
CA THR A 101 -11.64 5.13 -5.69
C THR A 101 -11.05 6.53 -5.52
N ARG A 102 -9.70 6.63 -5.50
CA ARG A 102 -8.98 7.90 -5.37
C ARG A 102 -9.32 8.87 -6.50
N TRP A 103 -9.36 8.39 -7.74
CA TRP A 103 -9.69 9.23 -8.89
C TRP A 103 -11.16 9.65 -8.91
N LYS A 104 -12.08 8.74 -8.55
CA LYS A 104 -13.49 9.09 -8.43
C LYS A 104 -13.70 10.16 -7.37
N LEU A 105 -13.08 10.01 -6.20
CA LEU A 105 -13.13 11.00 -5.12
C LEU A 105 -12.55 12.35 -5.56
N PHE A 106 -11.37 12.36 -6.18
CA PHE A 106 -10.74 13.59 -6.66
C PHE A 106 -11.62 14.33 -7.68
N ASN A 107 -12.19 13.61 -8.64
CA ASN A 107 -13.07 14.20 -9.65
C ASN A 107 -14.34 14.78 -9.02
N SER A 108 -14.96 14.05 -8.09
CA SER A 108 -16.14 14.55 -7.35
C SER A 108 -15.82 15.76 -6.47
N LEU A 109 -14.64 15.84 -5.85
CA LEU A 109 -14.23 17.02 -5.09
C LEU A 109 -13.95 18.22 -5.99
N LYS A 110 -13.43 17.99 -7.20
CA LYS A 110 -13.17 19.04 -8.18
C LYS A 110 -14.44 19.78 -8.61
N GLU A 111 -15.58 19.08 -8.65
CA GLU A 111 -16.89 19.66 -8.96
C GLU A 111 -17.34 20.71 -7.94
N LEU A 112 -16.77 20.71 -6.72
CA LEU A 112 -17.09 21.70 -5.68
C LEU A 112 -16.45 23.08 -5.92
N GLY A 113 -15.56 23.21 -6.91
CA GLY A 113 -14.91 24.48 -7.23
C GLY A 113 -13.87 24.97 -6.21
N LEU A 114 -13.53 24.14 -5.21
CA LEU A 114 -12.50 24.47 -4.22
C LEU A 114 -11.10 24.12 -4.74
N PRO A 115 -10.05 24.87 -4.33
CA PRO A 115 -8.67 24.49 -4.59
C PRO A 115 -8.37 23.12 -3.99
N ILE A 116 -8.03 22.17 -4.85
CA ILE A 116 -7.68 20.80 -4.46
C ILE A 116 -6.34 20.42 -5.05
N GLU A 117 -5.50 19.80 -4.24
CA GLU A 117 -4.22 19.22 -4.65
C GLU A 117 -4.16 17.73 -4.34
N THR A 118 -3.24 17.03 -5.02
CA THR A 118 -2.97 15.62 -4.74
C THR A 118 -1.52 15.46 -4.34
N GLY A 119 -1.29 14.75 -3.24
CA GLY A 119 0.04 14.37 -2.78
C GLY A 119 0.33 12.89 -3.04
N SER A 120 1.62 12.53 -3.09
CA SER A 120 2.03 11.13 -3.01
C SER A 120 2.53 10.79 -1.61
N GLY A 121 2.37 9.55 -1.16
CA GLY A 121 2.92 9.11 0.13
C GLY A 121 4.45 9.26 0.24
N GLY A 122 5.15 9.27 -0.90
CA GLY A 122 6.58 9.58 -0.96
C GLY A 122 6.89 11.04 -0.60
N LEU A 123 6.06 11.97 -1.08
CA LEU A 123 6.16 13.40 -0.73
C LEU A 123 5.87 13.60 0.76
N THR A 124 4.83 12.95 1.30
CA THR A 124 4.52 12.99 2.74
C THR A 124 5.69 12.47 3.58
N LYS A 125 6.30 11.35 3.18
CA LYS A 125 7.49 10.79 3.84
C LYS A 125 8.69 11.75 3.78
N PHE A 126 8.89 12.42 2.65
CA PHE A 126 9.95 13.42 2.48
C PHE A 126 9.72 14.64 3.39
N ASN A 127 8.54 15.24 3.34
CA ASN A 127 8.15 16.37 4.17
C ASN A 127 8.34 16.06 5.66
N ARG A 128 7.87 14.89 6.09
CA ARG A 128 8.02 14.42 7.48
C ARG A 128 9.49 14.33 7.90
N LYS A 129 10.36 13.76 7.05
CA LYS A 129 11.80 13.67 7.33
C LYS A 129 12.47 15.05 7.35
N ARG A 130 12.18 15.90 6.36
CA ARG A 130 12.72 17.26 6.25
C ARG A 130 12.37 18.09 7.49
N LEU A 131 11.12 18.04 7.92
CA LEU A 131 10.58 18.79 9.06
C LEU A 131 10.84 18.11 10.41
N LYS A 132 11.53 16.96 10.44
CA LYS A 132 11.83 16.16 11.65
C LYS A 132 10.58 15.82 12.48
N VAL A 133 9.46 15.58 11.81
CA VAL A 133 8.18 15.26 12.45
C VAL A 133 8.10 13.74 12.73
N PRO A 134 7.72 13.30 13.94
CA PRO A 134 7.56 11.88 14.23
C PRO A 134 6.39 11.27 13.45
N LYS A 135 6.43 9.95 13.23
CA LYS A 135 5.39 9.24 12.46
C LYS A 135 4.18 8.95 13.37
N THR A 136 3.18 9.83 13.33
CA THR A 136 1.85 9.60 13.93
C THR A 136 0.75 9.88 12.90
N HIS A 137 -0.45 9.29 13.06
CA HIS A 137 -1.53 9.43 12.07
C HIS A 137 -1.94 10.89 11.80
N TRP A 138 -1.98 11.73 12.84
CA TRP A 138 -2.43 13.12 12.73
C TRP A 138 -1.32 14.07 12.24
N GLN A 139 -0.06 13.83 12.64
CA GLN A 139 1.07 14.63 12.15
C GLN A 139 1.42 14.32 10.69
N ASP A 140 1.19 13.08 10.25
CA ASP A 140 1.40 12.69 8.85
C ASP A 140 0.44 13.44 7.91
N ALA A 141 -0.80 13.71 8.37
CA ALA A 141 -1.77 14.51 7.63
C ALA A 141 -1.30 15.96 7.40
N ALA A 142 -0.63 16.56 8.39
CA ALA A 142 -0.03 17.89 8.25
C ALA A 142 1.18 17.93 7.30
N CYS A 143 1.75 16.77 6.94
CA CYS A 143 2.86 16.65 6.01
C CYS A 143 2.42 16.38 4.56
N VAL A 144 1.12 16.34 4.27
CA VAL A 144 0.59 16.06 2.92
C VAL A 144 0.66 17.31 2.05
N GLY A 145 1.04 17.13 0.78
CA GLY A 145 1.02 18.20 -0.21
C GLY A 145 2.23 19.13 -0.15
N GLN A 146 2.02 20.38 -0.54
CA GLN A 146 3.06 21.42 -0.45
C GLN A 146 3.06 22.02 0.95
N VAL A 147 4.14 21.79 1.70
CA VAL A 147 4.26 22.22 3.10
C VAL A 147 5.44 23.18 3.25
N PRO A 148 5.26 24.36 3.85
CA PRO A 148 6.35 25.30 4.10
C PRO A 148 7.33 24.76 5.16
N ASP A 149 8.54 25.32 5.22
CA ASP A 149 9.59 24.82 6.13
C ASP A 149 9.31 25.13 7.61
N ASN A 150 8.39 26.05 7.91
CA ASN A 150 8.04 26.51 9.25
C ASN A 150 6.73 25.91 9.79
N LEU A 151 6.50 24.61 9.59
CA LEU A 151 5.32 23.93 10.14
C LEU A 151 5.32 23.92 11.68
N VAL A 152 4.35 24.59 12.30
CA VAL A 152 4.17 24.63 13.76
C VAL A 152 2.87 23.94 14.16
N PHE A 153 2.96 22.94 15.04
CA PHE A 153 1.80 22.29 15.62
C PHE A 153 1.28 23.12 16.81
N LYS A 154 0.04 23.60 16.74
CA LYS A 154 -0.63 24.35 17.82
C LYS A 154 -1.18 23.47 18.94
N THR A 155 -1.25 22.16 18.71
CA THR A 155 -1.78 21.18 19.67
C THR A 155 -1.04 19.86 19.53
N ASN A 156 -0.90 19.14 20.64
CA ASN A 156 -0.35 17.78 20.70
C ASN A 156 -1.44 16.73 20.97
N GLN A 157 -2.70 17.16 21.13
CA GLN A 157 -3.83 16.28 21.44
C GLN A 157 -4.81 16.28 20.26
N PRO A 158 -4.78 15.27 19.38
CA PRO A 158 -5.79 15.12 18.36
C PRO A 158 -7.11 14.68 18.98
N LEU A 159 -8.23 15.12 18.39
CA LEU A 159 -9.54 14.55 18.71
C LEU A 159 -9.61 13.12 18.16
N LEU A 160 -9.64 12.13 19.05
CA LEU A 160 -9.77 10.73 18.68
C LEU A 160 -11.25 10.39 18.47
N ILE A 161 -11.62 10.15 17.21
CA ILE A 161 -12.95 9.70 16.83
C ILE A 161 -12.85 8.26 16.34
N LYS A 162 -13.51 7.34 17.05
CA LYS A 162 -13.61 5.94 16.68
C LYS A 162 -14.90 5.68 15.91
N ALA A 163 -14.78 5.19 14.68
CA ALA A 163 -15.92 4.65 13.96
C ALA A 163 -16.31 3.30 14.56
N THR A 164 -17.49 3.23 15.17
CA THR A 164 -18.02 2.02 15.82
C THR A 164 -19.04 1.27 14.96
N GLY A 165 -19.38 1.83 13.79
CA GLY A 165 -20.39 1.28 12.89
C GLY A 165 -21.80 1.31 13.49
N HIS A 166 -22.76 0.69 12.81
CA HIS A 166 -24.17 0.65 13.24
C HIS A 166 -24.51 -0.49 14.20
N GLY A 167 -23.51 -1.29 14.59
CA GLY A 167 -23.71 -2.59 15.21
C GLY A 167 -24.29 -3.63 14.23
N THR A 168 -24.49 -4.86 14.70
CA THR A 168 -25.17 -5.90 13.93
C THR A 168 -26.68 -5.80 14.11
N ARG A 169 -27.45 -5.99 13.02
CA ARG A 169 -28.92 -6.17 13.08
C ARG A 169 -29.31 -7.62 13.37
N GLN A 170 -28.33 -8.53 13.41
CA GLN A 170 -28.56 -9.95 13.66
C GLN A 170 -28.97 -10.17 15.13
N MET A 171 -30.24 -10.52 15.34
CA MET A 171 -30.83 -10.75 16.67
C MET A 171 -30.37 -12.07 17.32
N CYS A 172 -29.86 -13.02 16.52
CA CYS A 172 -29.34 -14.29 17.00
C CYS A 172 -28.13 -14.73 16.17
N ARG A 173 -27.04 -15.14 16.82
CA ARG A 173 -25.90 -15.78 16.14
C ARG A 173 -26.27 -17.23 15.86
N THR A 174 -26.03 -17.65 14.61
CA THR A 174 -26.33 -18.99 14.13
C THR A 174 -25.06 -19.82 13.98
N ASN A 175 -25.18 -21.15 14.06
CA ASN A 175 -24.11 -22.07 13.67
C ASN A 175 -23.97 -22.11 12.13
N LYS A 176 -22.97 -22.86 11.63
CA LYS A 176 -22.76 -23.05 10.18
C LYS A 176 -23.97 -23.65 9.43
N PHE A 177 -24.93 -24.23 10.16
CA PHE A 177 -26.16 -24.83 9.65
C PHE A 177 -27.40 -23.94 9.84
N GLY A 178 -27.24 -22.71 10.34
CA GLY A 178 -28.35 -21.76 10.53
C GLY A 178 -29.10 -21.88 11.86
N PHE A 179 -28.75 -22.82 12.74
CA PHE A 179 -29.44 -22.96 14.04
C PHE A 179 -28.95 -21.92 15.06
N PRO A 180 -29.85 -21.34 15.88
CA PRO A 180 -29.50 -20.33 16.86
C PRO A 180 -28.61 -20.88 17.97
N ILE A 181 -27.44 -20.27 18.22
CA ILE A 181 -26.54 -20.62 19.34
C ILE A 181 -26.60 -19.56 20.45
N ARG A 182 -26.77 -18.27 20.09
CA ARG A 182 -26.69 -17.18 21.06
C ARG A 182 -27.63 -16.04 20.70
N TYR A 183 -28.48 -15.67 21.64
CA TYR A 183 -29.31 -14.48 21.56
C TYR A 183 -28.47 -13.21 21.74
N VAL A 184 -28.69 -12.22 20.88
CA VAL A 184 -28.05 -10.90 20.97
C VAL A 184 -29.07 -9.93 21.57
N PRO A 185 -28.71 -9.12 22.59
CA PRO A 185 -29.63 -8.18 23.22
C PRO A 185 -30.29 -7.25 22.21
N ARG A 186 -31.59 -6.98 22.37
CA ARG A 186 -32.35 -6.04 21.51
C ARG A 186 -31.86 -4.60 21.66
N GLN A 187 -31.29 -4.26 22.82
CA GLN A 187 -30.75 -2.93 23.08
C GLN A 187 -29.40 -2.76 22.39
N LYS A 188 -29.29 -1.74 21.53
CA LYS A 188 -28.02 -1.41 20.86
C LYS A 188 -27.04 -0.89 21.90
N PHE A 189 -25.90 -1.54 22.02
CA PHE A 189 -24.78 -1.03 22.82
C PHE A 189 -24.08 0.17 22.16
N ILE A 190 -24.27 0.37 20.85
CA ILE A 190 -23.64 1.43 20.05
C ILE A 190 -24.73 2.39 19.58
N ASN A 191 -24.83 3.55 20.22
CA ASN A 191 -25.86 4.56 19.95
C ASN A 191 -25.53 5.52 18.78
N ARG A 192 -24.28 5.55 18.29
CA ARG A 192 -23.82 6.46 17.22
C ARG A 192 -22.79 5.79 16.32
N LEU A 193 -22.68 6.20 15.05
CA LEU A 193 -21.64 5.71 14.12
C LEU A 193 -20.22 6.00 14.64
N PHE A 194 -20.07 7.09 15.38
CA PHE A 194 -18.80 7.60 15.87
C PHE A 194 -18.87 7.80 17.39
N ARG A 195 -17.78 7.46 18.08
CA ARG A 195 -17.55 7.80 19.48
C ARG A 195 -16.30 8.65 19.59
N THR A 196 -16.37 9.74 20.31
CA THR A 196 -15.18 10.48 20.74
C THR A 196 -14.62 9.78 21.97
N ASP A 197 -13.34 9.41 21.94
CA ASP A 197 -12.66 9.00 23.17
C ASP A 197 -12.45 10.28 23.99
N THR A 198 -13.35 10.58 24.92
CA THR A 198 -13.07 11.59 25.96
C THR A 198 -11.86 11.10 26.74
N PRO A 199 -10.82 11.93 26.97
CA PRO A 199 -9.70 11.52 27.80
C PRO A 199 -10.26 11.08 29.15
N SER A 200 -10.02 9.82 29.50
CA SER A 200 -10.39 9.29 30.80
C SER A 200 -9.83 10.22 31.87
N ARG A 201 -10.72 10.70 32.74
CA ARG A 201 -10.43 11.32 34.03
C ARG A 201 -9.17 10.67 34.64
N PRO A 202 -8.19 11.43 35.15
CA PRO A 202 -7.00 10.85 35.73
C PRO A 202 -7.43 9.82 36.79
N GLN A 203 -7.01 8.57 36.60
CA GLN A 203 -7.08 7.59 37.66
C GLN A 203 -6.04 8.03 38.68
N ASN A 204 -6.52 8.61 39.78
CA ASN A 204 -5.68 8.99 40.91
C ASN A 204 -4.88 7.76 41.37
N LEU A 205 -3.59 8.02 41.62
CA LEU A 205 -2.68 7.19 42.41
C LEU A 205 -3.25 6.92 43.80
#